data_AF-A0A9D8HER8-F1
#
_entry.id   AF-A0A9D8HER8-F1
#
_cell.length_a   1.000
_cell.length_b   1.000
_cell.length_c   1.000
_cell.angle_alpha   90.00
_cell.angle_beta   90.00
_cell.angle_gamma   90.00
#
_symmetry.space_group_name_H-M   'P 1'
#
loop_
_entity.id
_entity.type
_entity.pdbx_description
1 polymer ?
#
loop_
_entity_poly.entity_id
_entity_poly.type
_entity_poly.pdbx_seq_one_letter_code
_entity_poly.pdbx_strand_id
1 'polypeptide(L)' 'MVLRIDCNSCQVRFIECDDCVVAALIGAPTELSQEDLTSIKVLSDSGLVSPLRLVIDEPN' A
#
# COMPACT_ATOMS: atom_id res chain seq x y z
N MET A 1 -14.63 -12.99 15.68
CA MET A 1 -15.26 -12.59 14.41
C MET A 1 -14.25 -11.74 13.66
N VAL A 2 -14.05 -11.98 12.36
CA VAL A 2 -13.05 -11.27 11.53
C VAL A 2 -13.69 -10.78 10.24
N LEU A 3 -13.40 -9.54 9.87
CA LEU A 3 -13.77 -8.95 8.58
C LEU A 3 -12.67 -9.28 7.56
N ARG A 4 -13.05 -9.81 6.39
CA ARG A 4 -12.12 -10.05 5.27
C ARG A 4 -12.41 -9.04 4.15
N ILE A 5 -11.40 -8.25 3.81
CA ILE A 5 -11.46 -7.30 2.69
C ILE A 5 -10.69 -7.91 1.51
N ASP A 6 -11.37 -8.13 0.39
CA ASP A 6 -10.74 -8.64 -0.83
C ASP A 6 -10.33 -7.49 -1.74
N CYS A 7 -9.14 -6.95 -1.49
CA CYS A 7 -8.58 -5.91 -2.32
C CYS A 7 -8.27 -6.43 -3.75
N ASN A 8 -8.25 -7.73 -4.01
CA ASN A 8 -7.89 -8.24 -5.33
C ASN A 8 -9.05 -8.15 -6.34
N SER A 9 -10.29 -8.26 -5.87
CA SER A 9 -11.50 -8.08 -6.69
C SER A 9 -12.16 -6.70 -6.54
N CYS A 10 -11.54 -5.78 -5.79
CA CYS A 10 -12.14 -4.49 -5.49
C CYS A 10 -12.07 -3.55 -6.72
N GLN A 11 -13.23 -3.17 -7.23
CA GLN A 11 -13.37 -2.35 -8.45
C GLN A 11 -12.82 -0.93 -8.29
N VAL A 12 -12.81 -0.40 -7.06
CA VAL A 12 -12.34 0.97 -6.75
C VAL A 12 -10.88 1.04 -6.30
N ARG A 13 -10.21 -0.11 -6.12
CA ARG A 13 -8.83 -0.19 -5.56
C ARG A 13 -7.81 0.66 -6.31
N PHE A 14 -8.00 0.86 -7.62
CA PHE A 14 -7.09 1.61 -8.47
C PHE A 14 -7.72 2.89 -9.01
N ILE A 15 -8.85 3.31 -8.44
CA ILE A 15 -9.58 4.50 -8.86
C ILE A 15 -9.47 5.54 -7.75
N GLU A 16 -9.99 5.24 -6.56
CA GLU A 16 -10.05 6.16 -5.40
C GLU A 16 -10.04 5.35 -4.10
N CYS A 17 -9.04 4.49 -3.92
CA CYS A 17 -8.96 3.63 -2.73
C CYS A 17 -8.53 4.39 -1.46
N ASP A 18 -7.85 5.52 -1.65
CA ASP A 18 -7.41 6.45 -0.62
C ASP A 18 -8.58 7.22 0.00
N ASP A 19 -9.65 7.50 -0.76
CA ASP A 19 -10.89 8.12 -0.26
C ASP A 19 -12.03 7.10 0.03
N CYS A 20 -11.73 5.79 0.01
CA CYS A 20 -12.74 4.77 0.30
C CYS A 20 -12.82 4.42 1.80
N VAL A 21 -13.95 3.82 2.22
CA VAL A 21 -14.14 3.37 3.61
C VAL A 21 -13.07 2.37 4.10
N VAL A 22 -12.38 1.66 3.21
CA VAL A 22 -11.28 0.76 3.57
C VAL A 22 -10.08 1.55 4.10
N ALA A 23 -9.76 2.71 3.53
CA ALA A 23 -8.69 3.57 4.06
C ALA A 23 -9.02 4.07 5.47
N ALA A 24 -10.29 4.40 5.76
CA ALA A 24 -10.73 4.75 7.11
C ALA A 24 -10.57 3.58 8.12
N LEU A 25 -10.72 2.34 7.67
CA LEU A 25 -10.57 1.15 8.52
C LEU A 25 -9.10 0.74 8.74
N ILE A 26 -8.23 0.96 7.76
CA ILE A 26 -6.81 0.55 7.81
C ILE A 26 -5.91 1.69 8.33
N GLY A 27 -6.34 2.94 8.23
CA GLY A 27 -5.55 4.13 8.52
C GLY A 27 -4.89 4.69 7.27
N ALA A 28 -4.45 5.95 7.36
CA ALA A 28 -3.81 6.63 6.24
C ALA A 28 -2.51 5.90 5.82
N PRO A 29 -2.18 5.87 4.51
CA PRO A 29 -0.87 5.43 4.07
C PRO A 29 0.21 6.23 4.81
N THR A 30 1.23 5.53 5.30
CA THR A 30 2.36 6.16 6.00
C THR A 30 3.33 6.73 4.97
N GLU A 31 3.73 7.99 5.18
CA GLU A 31 4.84 8.60 4.46
C GLU A 31 6.13 7.83 4.76
N LEU A 32 6.74 7.25 3.73
CA LEU A 32 8.00 6.52 3.85
C LEU A 32 9.15 7.46 3.51
N SER A 33 10.14 7.53 4.40
CA SER A 33 11.38 8.23 4.08
C SER A 33 12.17 7.48 3.01
N GLN A 34 13.12 8.16 2.35
CA GLN A 34 14.01 7.49 1.40
C GLN A 34 14.84 6.37 2.04
N GLU A 35 15.16 6.51 3.33
CA GLU A 35 15.90 5.51 4.10
C GLU A 35 15.03 4.26 4.35
N ASP A 36 13.74 4.45 4.64
CA ASP A 36 12.77 3.35 4.77
C ASP A 36 12.60 2.63 3.43
N LEU A 37 12.44 3.36 2.33
CA LEU A 37 12.31 2.78 0.99
C LEU A 37 13.54 1.94 0.62
N THR A 38 14.73 2.43 0.95
CA THR A 38 15.98 1.71 0.71
C THR A 38 16.02 0.42 1.53
N SER A 39 15.64 0.49 2.80
CA SER A 39 15.61 -0.67 3.71
C SER A 39 14.63 -1.73 3.22
N ILE A 40 13.40 -1.34 2.88
CA ILE A 40 12.37 -2.27 2.40
C ILE A 40 12.78 -2.86 1.05
N LYS A 41 13.44 -2.09 0.18
CA LYS A 41 13.96 -2.60 -1.10
C LYS A 41 14.98 -3.71 -0.88
N VAL A 42 15.91 -3.57 0.06
CA VAL A 42 16.89 -4.64 0.39
C VAL A 42 16.19 -5.90 0.90
N LEU A 43 15.18 -5.75 1.76
CA LEU A 43 14.39 -6.87 2.27
C LEU A 43 13.59 -7.55 1.14
N SER A 44 13.04 -6.77 0.22
CA SER A 44 12.30 -7.26 -0.95
C SER A 44 13.21 -8.01 -1.91
N ASP A 45 14.37 -7.44 -2.24
CA ASP A 45 15.34 -8.02 -3.17
C ASP A 45 15.95 -9.33 -2.62
N SER A 46 15.98 -9.50 -1.29
CA SER A 46 16.37 -10.74 -0.61
C SER A 46 15.23 -11.73 -0.38
N GLY A 47 14.00 -11.38 -0.75
CA GLY A 47 12.81 -12.25 -0.61
C GLY A 47 12.27 -12.36 0.82
N LEU A 48 12.67 -11.49 1.74
CA LEU A 48 12.23 -11.48 3.13
C LEU A 48 10.86 -10.80 3.32
N VAL A 49 10.50 -9.90 2.40
CA VAL A 49 9.17 -9.26 2.34
C VAL A 49 8.61 -9.34 0.93
N SER A 50 7.32 -8.98 0.78
CA SER A 50 6.70 -8.90 -0.54
C SER A 50 7.38 -7.87 -1.44
N PRO A 51 7.39 -8.08 -2.77
CA PRO A 51 7.92 -7.11 -3.72
C PRO A 51 7.33 -5.73 -3.51
N LEU A 52 8.21 -4.72 -3.45
CA LEU A 52 7.83 -3.33 -3.27
C LEU A 52 6.91 -2.88 -4.43
N ARG A 53 5.67 -2.50 -4.11
CA ARG A 53 4.66 -1.99 -5.06
C ARG A 53 4.22 -0.61 -4.58
N LEU A 54 5.00 0.40 -4.92
CA LEU A 54 4.68 1.79 -4.59
C LEU A 54 3.75 2.37 -5.66
N VAL A 55 2.79 3.18 -5.22
CA VAL A 55 2.11 4.15 -6.09
C VAL A 55 2.77 5.48 -5.77
N ILE A 56 3.43 6.09 -6.76
CA ILE A 56 4.00 7.42 -6.63
C ILE A 56 2.90 8.37 -7.11
N ASP A 57 2.41 9.21 -6.22
CA ASP A 57 1.42 10.22 -6.60
C ASP A 57 2.16 11.30 -7.42
N GLU A 58 1.94 11.31 -8.74
CA GLU A 58 2.43 12.37 -9.60
C GLU A 58 1.47 13.57 -9.45
N PRO A 59 1.97 14.78 -9.11
CA PRO A 59 1.11 15.94 -8.98
C PRO A 59 0.50 16.27 -10.35
N ASN A 60 -0.82 16.19 -10.44
CA ASN A 60 -1.63 16.64 -11.57
C ASN A 60 -1.69 18.17 -11.61
#